data_AF-A0A958FC38-F1
#
_entry.id   AF-A0A958FC38-F1
#
_cell.length_a   1.000
_cell.length_b   1.000
_cell.length_c   1.000
_cell.angle_alpha   90.00
_cell.angle_beta   90.00
_cell.angle_gamma   90.00
#
_symmetry.space_group_name_H-M   'P 1'
#
loop_
_entity.id
_entity.type
_entity.pdbx_description
1 polymer ?
#
loop_
_entity_poly.entity_id
_entity_poly.type
_entity_poly.pdbx_seq_one_letter_code
_entity_poly.pdbx_strand_id
1 'polypeptide(L)'
;YLGGPNSLRGYEDRSQTPAGYGSHYSLGSAELRFPLSARVQERSRLMGVLFYDAGYAWNTPETWQPEKLKTSLGFGARVRVPLIGLLRLDFAYPVPDYKLNFHLSLGHTF
;
A
#
# COMPACT_ATOMS: atom_id res chain seq x y z
N TYR A 1 -5.39 1.00 -12.17
CA TYR A 1 -6.31 0.42 -11.17
C TYR A 1 -5.89 0.86 -9.79
N LEU A 2 -6.85 1.05 -8.88
CA LEU A 2 -6.62 1.52 -7.52
C LEU A 2 -7.30 0.59 -6.51
N GLY A 3 -6.51 0.16 -5.52
CA GLY A 3 -6.87 -0.79 -4.46
C GLY A 3 -5.83 -1.92 -4.38
N GLY A 4 -5.71 -2.56 -3.22
CA GLY A 4 -4.84 -3.72 -3.03
C GLY A 4 -3.41 -3.40 -2.55
N PRO A 5 -2.55 -4.43 -2.43
CA PRO A 5 -1.26 -4.37 -1.73
C PRO A 5 -0.23 -3.45 -2.38
N ASN A 6 -0.40 -3.17 -3.67
CA ASN A 6 0.55 -2.45 -4.49
C ASN A 6 0.07 -1.04 -4.87
N SER A 7 -1.11 -0.59 -4.45
CA SER A 7 -1.50 0.79 -4.70
C SER A 7 -2.05 1.46 -3.46
N LEU A 8 -3.24 1.06 -3.01
CA LEU A 8 -3.95 1.69 -1.91
C LEU A 8 -4.29 0.59 -0.93
N ARG A 9 -3.40 0.37 0.04
CA ARG A 9 -3.55 -0.68 1.05
C ARG A 9 -4.76 -0.37 1.91
N GLY A 10 -5.40 -1.39 2.48
CA GLY A 10 -6.62 -1.27 3.25
C GLY A 10 -7.89 -1.43 2.41
N TYR A 11 -7.76 -1.44 1.08
CA TYR A 11 -8.86 -1.62 0.15
C TYR A 11 -8.64 -2.88 -0.69
N GLU A 12 -9.73 -3.54 -1.09
CA GLU A 12 -9.67 -4.70 -1.98
C GLU A 12 -9.10 -4.30 -3.35
N ASP A 13 -8.48 -5.25 -4.05
CA ASP A 13 -7.84 -4.99 -5.34
C ASP A 13 -8.86 -4.39 -6.32
N ARG A 14 -8.46 -3.28 -6.96
CA ARG A 14 -9.26 -2.50 -7.91
C ARG A 14 -10.57 -1.92 -7.37
N SER A 15 -10.92 -2.10 -6.10
CA SER A 15 -12.21 -1.64 -5.52
C SER A 15 -12.41 -0.13 -5.58
N GLN A 16 -11.32 0.65 -5.64
CA GLN A 16 -11.37 2.11 -5.77
C GLN A 16 -11.12 2.58 -7.22
N THR A 17 -11.27 1.67 -8.18
CA THR A 17 -11.23 2.00 -9.61
C THR A 17 -12.66 2.28 -10.09
N PRO A 18 -12.88 3.33 -10.90
CA PRO A 18 -14.14 3.47 -11.65
C PRO A 18 -14.48 2.22 -12.47
N ALA A 19 -15.77 2.05 -12.80
CA ALA A 19 -16.24 0.91 -13.58
C ALA A 19 -15.41 0.71 -14.85
N GLY A 20 -14.85 -0.49 -15.02
CA GLY A 20 -13.86 -0.77 -16.06
C GLY A 20 -12.45 -0.35 -15.64
N TYR A 21 -12.07 0.88 -15.98
CA TYR A 21 -10.75 1.44 -15.69
C TYR A 21 -10.85 2.90 -15.25
N GLY A 22 -9.80 3.40 -14.59
CA GLY A 22 -9.58 4.83 -14.34
C GLY A 22 -8.68 5.41 -15.42
N SER A 23 -9.13 6.42 -16.16
CA SER A 23 -8.29 7.11 -17.16
C SER A 23 -7.24 8.02 -16.50
N HIS A 24 -7.51 8.47 -15.28
CA HIS A 24 -6.61 9.27 -14.46
C HIS A 24 -6.59 8.73 -13.02
N TYR A 25 -5.46 8.90 -12.34
CA TYR A 25 -5.38 8.63 -10.92
C TYR A 25 -4.30 9.49 -10.26
N SER A 26 -4.51 9.77 -8.97
CA SER A 26 -3.51 10.31 -8.07
C SER A 26 -3.27 9.27 -6.98
N LEU A 27 -2.02 8.92 -6.73
CA LEU A 27 -1.62 8.00 -5.67
C LEU A 27 -0.39 8.56 -4.96
N GLY A 28 -0.45 8.62 -3.64
CA GLY A 28 0.66 8.98 -2.78
C GLY A 28 0.74 8.00 -1.60
N SER A 29 1.97 7.74 -1.17
CA SER A 29 2.25 6.92 0.01
C SER A 29 3.39 7.56 0.78
N ALA A 30 3.20 7.73 2.08
CA ALA A 30 4.25 8.09 3.02
C ALA A 30 4.60 6.85 3.86
N GLU A 31 5.88 6.49 3.92
CA GLU A 31 6.33 5.33 4.70
C GLU A 31 7.46 5.71 5.66
N LEU A 32 7.31 5.34 6.93
CA LEU A 32 8.36 5.38 7.94
C LEU A 32 8.88 3.96 8.15
N ARG A 33 10.16 3.73 7.84
CA ARG A 33 10.79 2.41 7.91
C ARG A 33 11.87 2.39 8.99
N PHE A 34 11.90 1.34 9.81
CA PHE A 34 12.88 1.20 10.88
C PHE A 34 13.35 -0.25 11.04
N PRO A 35 14.60 -0.48 11.45
CA PRO A 35 15.11 -1.84 11.66
C PRO A 35 14.43 -2.48 12.88
N LEU A 36 13.93 -3.71 12.72
CA LEU A 36 13.37 -4.48 13.85
C LEU A 36 14.39 -5.46 14.45
N SER A 37 15.51 -5.70 13.77
CA SER A 37 16.56 -6.63 14.22
C SER A 37 17.93 -5.97 14.24
N ALA A 38 18.65 -6.07 15.37
CA ALA A 38 20.00 -5.53 15.54
C ALA A 38 21.11 -6.44 14.96
N ARG A 39 20.86 -7.75 14.76
CA ARG A 39 21.82 -8.71 14.20
C ARG A 39 21.46 -9.07 12.77
N VAL A 40 22.14 -8.40 11.85
CA VAL A 40 22.13 -8.68 10.42
C VAL A 40 23.00 -9.92 10.19
N GLN A 41 22.39 -11.11 10.06
CA GLN A 41 22.98 -12.04 9.11
C GLN A 41 22.73 -11.39 7.74
N GLU A 42 23.80 -11.12 6.98
CA GLU A 42 23.83 -10.30 5.75
C GLU A 42 22.75 -10.64 4.71
N ARG A 43 22.12 -11.80 4.84
CA ARG A 43 21.17 -12.38 3.88
C ARG A 43 19.71 -12.05 4.16
N SER A 44 19.32 -11.72 5.40
CA SER A 44 17.91 -11.53 5.77
C SER A 44 17.71 -10.29 6.63
N ARG A 45 17.12 -9.23 6.07
CA ARG A 45 16.86 -7.97 6.75
C ARG A 45 15.37 -7.85 7.05
N LEU A 46 15.03 -7.72 8.34
CA LEU A 46 13.67 -7.46 8.83
C LEU A 46 13.52 -5.97 9.16
N MET A 47 12.58 -5.30 8.50
CA MET A 47 12.20 -3.91 8.81
C MET A 47 10.73 -3.83 9.20
N GLY A 48 10.43 -2.96 10.15
CA GLY A 48 9.08 -2.49 10.44
C GLY A 48 8.78 -1.28 9.58
N VAL A 49 7.51 -1.12 9.22
CA VAL A 49 7.01 0.01 8.44
C VAL A 49 5.72 0.51 9.06
N LEU A 50 5.61 1.83 9.23
CA LEU A 50 4.33 2.53 9.35
C LEU A 50 4.08 3.26 8.04
N PHE A 51 2.84 3.26 7.57
CA PHE A 51 2.51 3.92 6.31
C PHE A 51 1.16 4.62 6.34
N TYR A 52 1.06 5.62 5.47
CA TYR A 52 -0.16 6.32 5.14
C TYR A 52 -0.29 6.38 3.62
N ASP A 53 -1.36 5.81 3.08
CA ASP A 53 -1.65 5.87 1.65
C ASP A 53 -2.82 6.80 1.39
N ALA A 54 -2.78 7.48 0.25
CA ALA A 54 -3.85 8.32 -0.24
C ALA A 54 -3.99 8.13 -1.76
N GLY A 55 -5.19 7.86 -2.24
CA GLY A 55 -5.43 7.58 -3.64
C GLY A 55 -6.82 7.94 -4.12
N TYR A 56 -6.92 8.32 -5.38
CA TYR A 56 -8.20 8.56 -6.06
C TYR A 56 -8.03 8.27 -7.55
N ALA A 57 -9.02 7.61 -8.16
CA ALA A 57 -9.04 7.31 -9.58
C ALA A 57 -10.37 7.76 -10.20
N TRP A 58 -10.31 8.35 -11.39
CA TRP A 58 -11.46 8.97 -12.05
C TRP A 58 -11.35 8.88 -13.58
N ASN A 59 -12.47 9.17 -14.27
CA ASN A 59 -12.56 9.05 -15.74
C ASN A 59 -12.72 10.37 -16.49
N THR A 60 -13.07 11.46 -15.81
CA THR A 60 -13.43 12.72 -16.47
C THR A 60 -12.25 13.71 -16.46
N PRO A 61 -11.95 14.43 -17.55
CA PRO A 61 -10.78 15.32 -17.65
C PRO A 61 -10.70 16.44 -16.58
N GLU A 62 -11.84 16.88 -16.04
CA GLU A 62 -11.95 18.00 -15.09
C GLU A 62 -12.06 17.57 -13.61
N THR A 63 -11.82 16.30 -13.26
CA THR A 63 -12.37 15.73 -12.00
C THR A 63 -11.39 15.34 -10.91
N TRP A 64 -10.24 16.01 -10.78
CA TRP A 64 -9.49 15.88 -9.53
C TRP A 64 -10.21 16.63 -8.39
N GLN A 65 -10.77 15.86 -7.45
CA GLN A 65 -11.57 16.36 -6.32
C GLN A 65 -10.93 15.86 -5.01
N PRO A 66 -10.33 16.75 -4.19
CA PRO A 66 -9.70 16.38 -2.92
C PRO A 66 -10.64 15.61 -1.97
N GLU A 67 -11.94 15.87 -2.03
CA GLU A 67 -12.94 15.30 -1.13
C GLU A 67 -13.17 13.80 -1.38
N LYS A 68 -12.83 13.33 -2.58
CA LYS A 68 -12.97 11.91 -2.96
C LYS A 68 -11.70 11.10 -2.70
N LEU A 69 -10.67 11.73 -2.13
CA LEU A 69 -9.42 11.06 -1.80
C LEU A 69 -9.67 9.97 -0.76
N LYS A 70 -9.33 8.73 -1.13
CA LYS A 70 -9.42 7.57 -0.25
C LYS A 70 -8.08 7.41 0.45
N THR A 71 -8.12 7.27 1.76
CA THR A 71 -6.91 7.21 2.56
C THR A 71 -6.89 5.94 3.41
N SER A 72 -5.69 5.55 3.82
CA SER A 72 -5.49 4.45 4.75
C SER A 72 -4.26 4.68 5.62
N LEU A 73 -4.31 4.14 6.82
CA LEU A 73 -3.19 4.07 7.74
C LEU A 73 -2.87 2.60 7.99
N GLY A 74 -1.60 2.27 8.13
CA GLY A 74 -1.25 0.89 8.39
C GLY A 74 0.16 0.71 8.92
N PHE A 75 0.44 -0.54 9.23
CA PHE A 75 1.74 -0.99 9.65
C PHE A 75 2.07 -2.31 8.96
N GLY A 76 3.35 -2.62 8.86
CA GLY A 76 3.78 -3.80 8.16
C GLY A 76 5.20 -4.21 8.48
N ALA A 77 5.56 -5.37 7.96
CA ALA A 77 6.90 -5.91 7.99
C ALA A 77 7.44 -6.07 6.57
N ARG A 78 8.75 -5.89 6.44
CA ARG A 78 9.51 -6.12 5.21
C ARG A 78 10.56 -7.15 5.52
N VAL A 79 10.46 -8.31 4.86
CA VAL A 79 11.38 -9.43 5.04
C VAL A 79 12.10 -9.64 3.72
N ARG A 80 13.40 -9.41 3.69
CA ARG A 80 14.22 -9.84 2.56
C ARG A 80 14.53 -11.32 2.74
N VAL A 81 13.96 -12.16 1.89
CA VAL A 81 14.24 -13.59 1.87
C VAL A 81 15.28 -13.86 0.78
N PRO A 82 16.39 -14.54 1.08
CA PRO A 82 17.34 -14.96 0.07
C PRO A 82 16.63 -15.74 -1.05
N LEU A 83 17.01 -15.49 -2.30
CA LEU A 83 16.48 -16.13 -3.51
C LEU A 83 15.05 -15.70 -3.92
N ILE A 84 14.13 -15.49 -2.98
CA ILE A 84 12.71 -15.18 -3.27
C ILE A 84 12.47 -13.67 -3.44
N GLY A 85 13.29 -12.82 -2.78
CA GLY A 85 13.18 -11.37 -2.87
C GLY A 85 12.54 -10.73 -1.64
N LEU A 86 11.94 -9.55 -1.83
CA LEU A 86 11.31 -8.81 -0.74
C LEU A 86 9.87 -9.31 -0.52
N LEU A 87 9.60 -9.80 0.67
CA LEU A 87 8.26 -10.10 1.15
C LEU A 87 7.73 -8.89 1.93
N ARG A 88 6.49 -8.52 1.65
CA ARG A 88 5.77 -7.44 2.34
C ARG A 88 4.54 -8.02 3.01
N LEU A 89 4.42 -7.77 4.30
CA LEU A 89 3.27 -8.08 5.13
C LEU A 89 2.70 -6.75 5.59
N ASP A 90 1.51 -6.39 5.12
CA ASP A 90 0.90 -5.09 5.40
C ASP A 90 -0.48 -5.28 6.03
N PHE A 91 -0.72 -4.61 7.15
CA PHE A 91 -2.02 -4.50 7.81
C PHE A 91 -2.46 -3.05 7.71
N ALA A 92 -3.60 -2.82 7.08
CA ALA A 92 -4.06 -1.48 6.76
C ALA A 92 -5.51 -1.27 7.16
N TYR A 93 -5.79 -0.07 7.64
CA TYR A 93 -7.10 0.45 7.98
C TYR A 93 -7.48 1.53 6.97
N PRO A 94 -8.49 1.31 6.12
CA PRO A 94 -9.07 2.36 5.29
C PRO A 94 -9.83 3.36 6.16
N VAL A 95 -9.78 4.64 5.82
CA VAL A 95 -10.57 5.69 6.49
C VAL A 95 -11.72 6.09 5.58
N PRO A 96 -12.98 6.13 6.06
CA PRO A 96 -13.43 5.98 7.45
C PRO A 96 -13.92 4.57 7.85
N ASP A 97 -13.79 3.56 6.99
CA ASP A 97 -14.38 2.24 7.28
C ASP A 97 -13.69 1.50 8.45
N TYR A 98 -12.43 1.82 8.75
CA TYR A 98 -11.60 1.25 9.82
C TYR A 98 -11.60 -0.28 9.92
N LYS A 99 -11.96 -0.98 8.83
CA LYS A 99 -11.90 -2.43 8.75
C LYS A 99 -10.48 -2.88 8.43
N LEU A 100 -9.86 -3.63 9.33
CA LEU A 100 -8.51 -4.15 9.12
C LEU A 100 -8.49 -5.08 7.91
N ASN A 101 -7.62 -4.77 6.94
CA ASN A 101 -7.36 -5.62 5.80
C ASN A 101 -5.88 -6.02 5.76
N PHE A 102 -5.64 -7.30 5.51
CA PHE A 102 -4.32 -7.88 5.38
C PHE A 102 -3.90 -7.95 3.91
N HIS A 103 -2.65 -7.62 3.67
CA HIS A 103 -2.03 -7.59 2.36
C HIS A 103 -0.69 -8.33 2.39
N LEU A 104 -0.53 -9.25 1.45
CA LEU A 104 0.72 -9.94 1.18
C LEU A 104 1.20 -9.57 -0.21
N SER A 105 2.44 -9.13 -0.35
CA SER A 105 3.06 -8.98 -1.67
C SER A 105 4.50 -9.48 -1.68
N LEU A 106 4.91 -9.98 -2.85
CA LEU A 106 6.22 -10.54 -3.09
C LEU A 106 6.88 -9.80 -4.26
N GLY A 107 8.14 -9.43 -4.10
CA GLY A 107 8.98 -8.86 -5.15
C GLY A 107 9.21 -7.36 -4.99
N HIS A 108 9.71 -6.73 -6.06
CA HIS A 108 9.93 -5.29 -6.12
C HIS A 108 8.60 -4.61 -6.46
N THR A 109 8.01 -3.91 -5.50
CA THR A 109 6.96 -2.93 -5.79
C THR A 109 7.63 -1.57 -5.78
N PHE A 110 7.60 -0.94 -6.96
CA PHE A 110 8.03 0.41 -7.36
C PHE A 110 8.52 1.35 -6.26
#